data_AF-A0A2R6E2H7-F1
#
_entry.id   AF-A0A2R6E2H7-F1
#
_cell.length_a   1.000
_cell.length_b   1.000
_cell.length_c   1.000
_cell.angle_alpha   90.00
_cell.angle_beta   90.00
_cell.angle_gamma   90.00
#
_symmetry.space_group_name_H-M   'P 1'
#
loop_
_entity.id
_entity.type
_entity.pdbx_description
1 polymer ?
#
loop_
_entity_poly.entity_id
_entity_poly.type
_entity_poly.pdbx_seq_one_letter_code
_entity_poly.pdbx_strand_id
1 'polypeptide(L)'
;MSDDEFTPGAHPGSVLATLDRPTAATETTLAVVADPHVATRAAGTSKLFEHTETHFRNAVADIREREIDAALSVGDLTKDGEPWNYAAVDEALDDLDVPFYAVPGNHDVPKAGDEHDPLPVAEFADRYAPGDEYPFRTTVSGVDVVGLNTAGTAEFRHESHDGALDPDRIEAVREALVAADEPVVLSHFNLPAMAEQLRAHRDAVEPEMAIPPVTRDGDRYVEVLAGGDTSLLLTGHLHLPATAVEGGVREVMVPTTCSFPQAYVTVTVGAEGTTVRFHPVADRAGLRRAYAERTGDSTTARGLTAIASDRLAAFPLVSE
;
A
#
# COMPACT_ATOMS: atom_id res chain seq x y z
N MET A 1 16.19 18.71 25.04
CA MET A 1 15.61 17.36 25.03
C MET A 1 14.20 17.59 24.53
N SER A 2 13.92 17.34 23.24
CA SER A 2 12.57 17.54 22.72
C SER A 2 11.74 16.31 23.01
N ASP A 3 10.52 16.53 23.51
CA ASP A 3 9.46 15.55 23.72
C ASP A 3 8.87 15.10 22.38
N ASP A 4 9.70 14.79 21.38
CA ASP A 4 9.24 14.23 20.11
C ASP A 4 9.11 12.71 20.31
N GLU A 5 8.09 12.28 21.04
CA GLU A 5 7.65 10.87 21.11
C GLU A 5 6.39 10.71 20.27
N PHE A 6 6.29 9.62 19.52
CA PHE A 6 5.09 9.30 18.77
C PHE A 6 3.89 9.12 19.72
N THR A 7 2.81 9.86 19.47
CA THR A 7 1.58 9.78 20.26
C THR A 7 0.41 9.40 19.34
N PRO A 8 -0.15 8.19 19.46
CA PRO A 8 -1.35 7.77 18.75
C PRO A 8 -2.49 8.80 18.86
N GLY A 9 -3.20 9.05 17.77
CA GLY A 9 -4.33 9.99 17.69
C GLY A 9 -3.96 11.47 17.73
N ALA A 10 -2.68 11.83 17.92
CA ALA A 10 -2.29 13.22 18.08
C ALA A 10 -2.33 14.05 16.78
N HIS A 11 -2.15 13.40 15.63
CA HIS A 11 -2.20 14.06 14.32
C HIS A 11 -3.59 13.89 13.67
N PRO A 12 -4.32 14.96 13.33
CA PRO A 12 -5.66 14.85 12.74
C PRO A 12 -5.68 14.29 11.31
N GLY A 13 -4.50 14.18 10.69
CA GLY A 13 -4.32 13.72 9.32
C GLY A 13 -4.35 14.85 8.31
N SER A 14 -3.46 14.79 7.33
CA SER A 14 -3.41 15.75 6.21
C SER A 14 -4.25 15.23 5.05
N VAL A 15 -5.10 16.06 4.45
CA VAL A 15 -5.89 15.65 3.28
C VAL A 15 -4.94 15.40 2.10
N LEU A 16 -4.82 14.14 1.69
CA LEU A 16 -4.03 13.72 0.54
C LEU A 16 -4.84 13.87 -0.75
N ALA A 17 -6.12 13.47 -0.72
CA ALA A 17 -7.02 13.54 -1.86
C ALA A 17 -8.49 13.73 -1.41
N THR A 18 -9.28 14.44 -2.22
CA THR A 18 -10.74 14.39 -2.21
C THR A 18 -11.22 13.96 -3.59
N LEU A 19 -12.08 12.95 -3.63
CA LEU A 19 -12.52 12.26 -4.83
C LEU A 19 -14.04 12.25 -4.91
N ASP A 20 -14.59 12.33 -6.11
CA ASP A 20 -16.05 12.24 -6.33
C ASP A 20 -16.59 10.83 -6.03
N ARG A 21 -15.72 9.81 -6.12
CA ARG A 21 -16.08 8.39 -6.01
C ARG A 21 -14.99 7.56 -5.29
N PRO A 22 -15.35 6.41 -4.68
CA PRO A 22 -16.72 5.91 -4.51
C PRO A 22 -17.55 6.77 -3.54
N THR A 23 -18.84 6.51 -3.50
CA THR A 23 -19.77 7.08 -2.52
C THR A 23 -20.48 5.98 -1.76
N ALA A 24 -20.86 6.23 -0.52
CA ALA A 24 -21.62 5.29 0.30
C ALA A 24 -22.71 6.02 1.09
N ALA A 25 -23.87 5.38 1.23
CA ALA A 25 -24.98 5.94 2.01
C ALA A 25 -24.67 5.98 3.52
N THR A 26 -23.87 5.01 4.00
CA THR A 26 -23.33 4.97 5.35
C THR A 26 -21.87 5.38 5.26
N GLU A 27 -21.47 6.39 6.03
CA GLU A 27 -20.07 6.78 6.08
C GLU A 27 -19.24 5.61 6.61
N THR A 28 -18.21 5.24 5.86
CA THR A 28 -17.30 4.13 6.18
C THR A 28 -15.87 4.66 6.12
N THR A 29 -15.08 4.39 7.16
CA THR A 29 -13.67 4.76 7.21
C THR A 29 -12.78 3.51 7.27
N LEU A 30 -11.92 3.38 6.27
CA LEU A 30 -10.94 2.30 6.15
C LEU A 30 -9.55 2.86 6.50
N ALA A 31 -8.76 2.17 7.32
CA ALA A 31 -7.34 2.46 7.47
C ALA A 31 -6.54 1.60 6.50
N VAL A 32 -5.59 2.17 5.75
CA VAL A 32 -4.79 1.42 4.75
C VAL A 32 -3.31 1.63 4.98
N VAL A 33 -2.61 0.53 5.25
CA VAL A 33 -1.16 0.47 5.48
C VAL A 33 -0.49 -0.18 4.27
N ALA A 34 0.63 0.39 3.81
CA ALA A 34 1.40 -0.16 2.70
C ALA A 34 2.85 -0.37 3.08
N ASP A 35 3.44 -1.43 2.54
CA ASP A 35 4.88 -1.69 2.55
C ASP A 35 5.54 -1.53 3.94
N PRO A 36 4.98 -2.08 5.03
CA PRO A 36 5.61 -1.93 6.33
C PRO A 36 6.95 -2.66 6.41
N HIS A 37 7.16 -3.68 5.57
CA HIS A 37 8.40 -4.46 5.51
C HIS A 37 8.91 -4.85 6.91
N VAL A 38 8.01 -5.34 7.77
CA VAL A 38 8.35 -5.64 9.16
C VAL A 38 9.56 -6.56 9.19
N ALA A 39 10.59 -6.11 9.93
CA ALA A 39 11.83 -6.81 10.12
C ALA A 39 12.23 -6.78 11.60
N THR A 40 12.41 -7.95 12.21
CA THR A 40 12.85 -8.09 13.62
C THR A 40 14.32 -8.47 13.77
N ARG A 41 14.99 -8.79 12.66
CA ARG A 41 16.37 -9.30 12.62
C ARG A 41 17.26 -8.62 11.58
N ALA A 42 16.85 -7.44 11.10
CA ALA A 42 17.60 -6.65 10.13
C ALA A 42 17.72 -5.19 10.61
N ALA A 43 18.72 -4.48 10.10
CA ALA A 43 18.99 -3.08 10.40
C ALA A 43 19.63 -2.38 9.20
N GLY A 44 19.54 -1.05 9.17
CA GLY A 44 20.07 -0.17 8.14
C GLY A 44 19.20 -0.07 6.89
N THR A 45 19.81 0.44 5.82
CA THR A 45 19.22 0.76 4.51
C THR A 45 18.26 1.95 4.51
N SER A 46 17.85 2.38 3.32
CA SER A 46 16.77 3.36 3.12
C SER A 46 15.42 2.96 3.71
N LYS A 47 15.19 1.67 4.03
CA LYS A 47 13.94 1.15 4.62
C LYS A 47 13.94 1.11 6.15
N LEU A 48 15.02 1.57 6.81
CA LEU A 48 15.10 1.65 8.28
C LEU A 48 14.69 0.35 8.99
N PHE A 49 15.27 -0.79 8.59
CA PHE A 49 14.76 -2.09 9.04
C PHE A 49 14.67 -2.23 10.57
N GLU A 50 15.58 -1.60 11.33
CA GLU A 50 15.58 -1.56 12.79
C GLU A 50 14.40 -0.78 13.41
N HIS A 51 13.59 -0.12 12.61
CA HIS A 51 12.44 0.69 13.02
C HIS A 51 11.12 0.23 12.41
N THR A 52 11.13 -0.68 11.44
CA THR A 52 9.93 -1.13 10.71
C THR A 52 8.85 -1.72 11.62
N GLU A 53 9.24 -2.61 12.54
CA GLU A 53 8.33 -3.19 13.54
C GLU A 53 7.68 -2.10 14.42
N THR A 54 8.48 -1.14 14.89
CA THR A 54 7.98 0.00 15.68
C THR A 54 7.03 0.88 14.86
N HIS A 55 7.37 1.21 13.62
CA HIS A 55 6.51 2.03 12.75
C HIS A 55 5.18 1.32 12.45
N PHE A 56 5.19 0.00 12.26
CA PHE A 56 3.96 -0.77 12.06
C PHE A 56 3.10 -0.79 13.32
N ARG A 57 3.69 -1.04 14.50
CA ARG A 57 2.96 -0.95 15.78
C ARG A 57 2.42 0.45 16.05
N ASN A 58 3.15 1.50 15.68
CA ASN A 58 2.68 2.88 15.75
C ASN A 58 1.46 3.11 14.86
N ALA A 59 1.46 2.55 13.64
CA ALA A 59 0.30 2.59 12.75
C ALA A 59 -0.91 1.91 13.40
N VAL A 60 -0.74 0.69 13.90
CA VAL A 60 -1.80 -0.06 14.59
C VAL A 60 -2.35 0.72 15.79
N ALA A 61 -1.48 1.23 16.66
CA ALA A 61 -1.90 2.00 17.82
C ALA A 61 -2.68 3.26 17.44
N ASP A 62 -2.25 3.98 16.39
CA ASP A 62 -2.95 5.16 15.90
C ASP A 62 -4.28 4.85 15.20
N ILE A 63 -4.37 3.70 14.53
CA ILE A 63 -5.63 3.19 13.95
C ILE A 63 -6.65 2.91 15.05
N ARG A 64 -6.24 2.35 16.19
CA ARG A 64 -7.14 2.05 17.32
C ARG A 64 -7.73 3.28 17.99
N GLU A 65 -7.01 4.40 17.99
CA GLU A 65 -7.48 5.66 18.55
C GLU A 65 -8.47 6.40 17.61
N ARG A 66 -8.84 5.78 16.48
CA ARG A 66 -9.70 6.37 15.46
C ARG A 66 -10.95 5.53 15.24
N GLU A 67 -12.01 6.17 14.77
CA GLU A 67 -13.23 5.49 14.32
C GLU A 67 -12.99 4.86 12.95
N ILE A 68 -12.49 3.63 12.96
CA ILE A 68 -12.17 2.83 11.77
C ILE A 68 -13.11 1.62 11.70
N ASP A 69 -13.61 1.28 10.52
CA ASP A 69 -14.48 0.12 10.29
C ASP A 69 -13.68 -1.14 9.93
N ALA A 70 -12.57 -0.97 9.22
CA ALA A 70 -11.62 -2.04 8.90
C ALA A 70 -10.22 -1.47 8.64
N ALA A 71 -9.19 -2.26 8.96
CA ALA A 71 -7.83 -2.01 8.54
C ALA A 71 -7.50 -2.87 7.31
N LEU A 72 -6.77 -2.30 6.36
CA LEU A 72 -6.44 -2.91 5.08
C LEU A 72 -4.95 -2.80 4.83
N SER A 73 -4.40 -3.72 4.03
CA SER A 73 -3.06 -3.58 3.49
C SER A 73 -2.95 -3.92 2.01
N VAL A 74 -2.16 -3.11 1.31
CA VAL A 74 -1.81 -3.28 -0.11
C VAL A 74 -0.48 -4.02 -0.29
N GLY A 75 -0.02 -4.76 0.73
CA GLY A 75 1.07 -5.72 0.62
C GLY A 75 2.42 -5.24 1.14
N ASP A 76 3.41 -6.13 0.98
CA ASP A 76 4.76 -6.08 1.53
C ASP A 76 4.75 -5.96 3.06
N LEU A 77 3.94 -6.83 3.70
CA LEU A 77 3.77 -6.86 5.16
C LEU A 77 5.09 -7.11 5.89
N THR A 78 5.91 -7.99 5.31
CA THR A 78 7.21 -8.37 5.87
C THR A 78 8.35 -7.93 4.98
N LYS A 79 9.58 -7.92 5.51
CA LYS A 79 10.76 -7.57 4.73
C LYS A 79 10.90 -8.47 3.50
N ASP A 80 10.95 -9.79 3.70
CA ASP A 80 11.11 -10.82 2.65
C ASP A 80 10.37 -12.13 3.02
N GLY A 81 9.15 -12.04 3.56
CA GLY A 81 8.27 -13.18 3.81
C GLY A 81 8.68 -14.08 4.98
N GLU A 82 9.62 -13.64 5.83
CA GLU A 82 10.18 -14.52 6.85
C GLU A 82 9.15 -14.87 7.94
N PRO A 83 9.02 -16.14 8.37
CA PRO A 83 7.99 -16.55 9.33
C PRO A 83 8.02 -15.81 10.67
N TRP A 84 9.21 -15.42 11.14
CA TRP A 84 9.35 -14.65 12.38
C TRP A 84 8.93 -13.17 12.22
N ASN A 85 8.96 -12.64 11.00
CA ASN A 85 8.46 -11.30 10.71
C ASN A 85 6.93 -11.33 10.60
N TYR A 86 6.34 -12.38 10.02
CA TYR A 86 4.89 -12.59 10.09
C TYR A 86 4.40 -12.73 11.52
N ALA A 87 5.11 -13.48 12.38
CA ALA A 87 4.75 -13.58 13.80
C ALA A 87 4.71 -12.20 14.50
N ALA A 88 5.61 -11.27 14.13
CA ALA A 88 5.60 -9.91 14.67
C ALA A 88 4.50 -9.03 14.07
N VAL A 89 4.15 -9.24 12.80
CA VAL A 89 2.97 -8.63 12.17
C VAL A 89 1.70 -9.08 12.90
N ASP A 90 1.53 -10.39 13.08
CA ASP A 90 0.35 -10.97 13.73
C ASP A 90 0.24 -10.48 15.19
N GLU A 91 1.34 -10.48 15.94
CA GLU A 91 1.36 -9.94 17.32
C GLU A 91 0.99 -8.45 17.37
N ALA A 92 1.41 -7.65 16.40
CA ALA A 92 0.99 -6.25 16.33
C ALA A 92 -0.51 -6.13 15.99
N LEU A 93 -1.03 -6.98 15.09
CA LEU A 93 -2.42 -6.97 14.67
C LEU A 93 -3.39 -7.46 15.77
N ASP A 94 -2.92 -8.25 16.75
CA ASP A 94 -3.72 -8.69 17.92
C ASP A 94 -4.30 -7.51 18.72
N ASP A 95 -3.70 -6.33 18.63
CA ASP A 95 -4.22 -5.12 19.28
C ASP A 95 -5.43 -4.53 18.55
N LEU A 96 -5.67 -4.81 17.27
CA LEU A 96 -6.78 -4.23 16.50
C LEU A 96 -8.15 -4.80 16.94
N ASP A 97 -9.10 -3.91 17.17
CA ASP A 97 -10.50 -4.27 17.48
C ASP A 97 -11.39 -4.40 16.22
N VAL A 98 -10.80 -4.25 15.03
CA VAL A 98 -11.44 -4.23 13.72
C VAL A 98 -10.81 -5.30 12.82
N PRO A 99 -11.52 -5.81 11.80
CA PRO A 99 -10.93 -6.77 10.89
C PRO A 99 -9.74 -6.16 10.12
N PHE A 100 -8.74 -6.99 9.87
CA PHE A 100 -7.59 -6.67 9.02
C PHE A 100 -7.63 -7.54 7.76
N TYR A 101 -7.56 -6.92 6.58
CA TYR A 101 -7.50 -7.63 5.30
C TYR A 101 -6.30 -7.18 4.46
N ALA A 102 -5.61 -8.10 3.79
CA ALA A 102 -4.45 -7.76 2.98
C ALA A 102 -4.43 -8.47 1.62
N VAL A 103 -3.78 -7.83 0.66
CA VAL A 103 -3.24 -8.49 -0.55
C VAL A 103 -1.72 -8.64 -0.39
N PRO A 104 -1.10 -9.67 -0.97
CA PRO A 104 0.34 -9.84 -0.87
C PRO A 104 1.08 -8.83 -1.75
N GLY A 105 2.24 -8.38 -1.29
CA GLY A 105 3.22 -7.70 -2.13
C GLY A 105 4.28 -8.66 -2.66
N ASN A 106 5.20 -8.17 -3.51
CA ASN A 106 6.20 -9.05 -4.12
C ASN A 106 7.21 -9.61 -3.11
N HIS A 107 7.35 -9.01 -1.93
CA HIS A 107 8.18 -9.53 -0.84
C HIS A 107 7.43 -10.52 0.08
N ASP A 108 6.12 -10.68 -0.10
CA ASP A 108 5.30 -11.63 0.67
C ASP A 108 5.17 -13.00 -0.01
N VAL A 109 5.58 -13.13 -1.27
CA VAL A 109 5.35 -14.34 -2.09
C VAL A 109 6.67 -14.97 -2.56
N PRO A 110 6.69 -16.28 -2.89
CA PRO A 110 7.90 -16.95 -3.38
C PRO A 110 8.48 -16.31 -4.63
N LYS A 111 9.80 -16.02 -4.58
CA LYS A 111 10.60 -15.55 -5.72
C LYS A 111 11.85 -16.39 -5.90
N ALA A 112 12.18 -16.68 -7.16
CA ALA A 112 13.44 -17.33 -7.50
C ALA A 112 14.61 -16.39 -7.20
N GLY A 113 15.52 -16.87 -6.37
CA GLY A 113 16.72 -16.12 -6.00
C GLY A 113 16.65 -15.46 -4.63
N ASP A 114 15.48 -15.41 -4.00
CA ASP A 114 15.37 -14.99 -2.61
C ASP A 114 15.87 -16.11 -1.69
N GLU A 115 16.59 -15.74 -0.63
CA GLU A 115 17.20 -16.70 0.31
C GLU A 115 16.21 -17.21 1.37
N HIS A 116 14.97 -16.73 1.33
CA HIS A 116 13.94 -16.98 2.32
C HIS A 116 12.83 -17.88 1.76
N ASP A 117 12.14 -18.57 2.66
CA ASP A 117 11.00 -19.43 2.35
C ASP A 117 9.72 -18.69 2.79
N PRO A 118 9.17 -17.81 1.92
CA PRO A 118 7.95 -17.08 2.21
C PRO A 118 6.76 -18.04 2.22
N LEU A 119 5.66 -17.57 2.78
CA LEU A 119 4.41 -18.32 2.78
C LEU A 119 3.96 -18.62 1.35
N PRO A 120 3.43 -19.82 1.08
CA PRO A 120 2.61 -20.02 -0.10
C PRO A 120 1.45 -19.01 -0.10
N VAL A 121 1.09 -18.49 -1.27
CA VAL A 121 0.02 -17.49 -1.40
C VAL A 121 -1.31 -17.95 -0.79
N ALA A 122 -1.61 -19.24 -0.84
CA ALA A 122 -2.80 -19.80 -0.20
C ALA A 122 -2.76 -19.67 1.33
N GLU A 123 -1.58 -19.81 1.94
CA GLU A 123 -1.40 -19.62 3.39
C GLU A 123 -1.40 -18.13 3.78
N PHE A 124 -0.87 -17.25 2.91
CA PHE A 124 -1.06 -15.81 3.09
C PHE A 124 -2.55 -15.43 3.02
N ALA A 125 -3.30 -16.01 2.07
CA ALA A 125 -4.72 -15.77 1.91
C ALA A 125 -5.53 -16.29 3.12
N ASP A 126 -5.25 -17.50 3.61
CA ASP A 126 -5.86 -18.07 4.83
C ASP A 126 -5.69 -17.15 6.06
N ARG A 127 -4.61 -16.37 6.11
CA ARG A 127 -4.33 -15.44 7.21
C ARG A 127 -5.00 -14.08 7.05
N TYR A 128 -5.01 -13.53 5.83
CA TYR A 128 -5.31 -12.11 5.63
C TYR A 128 -6.38 -11.81 4.57
N ALA A 129 -6.89 -12.81 3.84
CA ALA A 129 -7.91 -12.62 2.83
C ALA A 129 -9.27 -13.17 3.31
N PRO A 130 -10.36 -12.40 3.22
CA PRO A 130 -11.71 -12.93 3.38
C PRO A 130 -11.95 -14.15 2.48
N GLY A 131 -12.30 -15.29 3.08
CA GLY A 131 -12.59 -16.52 2.32
C GLY A 131 -11.33 -17.25 1.81
N ASP A 132 -10.16 -16.91 2.32
CA ASP A 132 -8.91 -17.67 2.20
C ASP A 132 -8.40 -17.80 0.75
N GLU A 133 -8.80 -16.89 -0.15
CA GLU A 133 -8.37 -16.89 -1.56
C GLU A 133 -8.32 -15.50 -2.22
N TYR A 134 -7.66 -15.42 -3.38
CA TYR A 134 -7.63 -14.23 -4.24
C TYR A 134 -8.23 -14.52 -5.63
N PRO A 135 -8.97 -13.59 -6.26
CA PRO A 135 -9.41 -12.32 -5.68
C PRO A 135 -10.41 -12.57 -4.53
N PHE A 136 -10.36 -11.75 -3.49
CA PHE A 136 -11.41 -11.74 -2.47
C PHE A 136 -12.36 -10.58 -2.69
N ARG A 137 -13.57 -10.71 -2.15
CA ARG A 137 -14.54 -9.61 -2.02
C ARG A 137 -15.14 -9.64 -0.62
N THR A 138 -15.27 -8.46 -0.01
CA THR A 138 -15.99 -8.28 1.25
C THR A 138 -16.69 -6.92 1.25
N THR A 139 -17.63 -6.72 2.18
CA THR A 139 -18.31 -5.43 2.36
C THR A 139 -18.04 -4.94 3.78
N VAL A 140 -17.55 -3.71 3.90
CA VAL A 140 -17.27 -3.04 5.18
C VAL A 140 -18.22 -1.87 5.30
N SER A 141 -19.13 -1.89 6.27
CA SER A 141 -20.10 -0.81 6.56
C SER A 141 -20.85 -0.23 5.34
N GLY A 142 -21.02 -1.05 4.28
CA GLY A 142 -21.71 -0.67 3.04
C GLY A 142 -20.81 -0.29 1.86
N VAL A 143 -19.49 -0.34 2.03
CA VAL A 143 -18.49 -0.19 0.96
C VAL A 143 -17.96 -1.57 0.56
N ASP A 144 -18.02 -1.89 -0.73
CA ASP A 144 -17.40 -3.10 -1.24
C ASP A 144 -15.88 -2.92 -1.37
N VAL A 145 -15.14 -3.94 -0.92
CA VAL A 145 -13.69 -4.02 -1.00
C VAL A 145 -13.31 -5.27 -1.78
N VAL A 146 -12.47 -5.10 -2.80
CA VAL A 146 -11.96 -6.21 -3.63
C VAL A 146 -10.44 -6.25 -3.57
N GLY A 147 -9.88 -7.38 -3.17
CA GLY A 147 -8.42 -7.56 -3.10
C GLY A 147 -7.88 -8.44 -4.22
N LEU A 148 -6.86 -7.94 -4.92
CA LEU A 148 -6.22 -8.61 -6.06
C LEU A 148 -4.78 -9.00 -5.72
N ASN A 149 -4.40 -10.25 -5.98
CA ASN A 149 -3.00 -10.65 -5.99
C ASN A 149 -2.35 -10.24 -7.32
N THR A 150 -1.47 -9.24 -7.27
CA THR A 150 -0.60 -8.85 -8.40
C THR A 150 0.87 -9.23 -8.19
N ALA A 151 1.22 -9.75 -7.01
CA ALA A 151 2.58 -10.13 -6.64
C ALA A 151 3.06 -11.43 -7.30
N GLY A 152 2.13 -12.32 -7.65
CA GLY A 152 2.41 -13.62 -8.26
C GLY A 152 2.25 -14.79 -7.29
N THR A 153 2.83 -15.92 -7.65
CA THR A 153 2.81 -17.21 -6.93
C THR A 153 4.12 -17.96 -7.20
N ALA A 154 4.29 -19.15 -6.62
CA ALA A 154 5.39 -20.04 -6.97
C ALA A 154 5.37 -20.49 -8.45
N GLU A 155 4.22 -20.37 -9.13
CA GLU A 155 4.03 -20.80 -10.53
C GLU A 155 3.95 -19.61 -11.51
N PHE A 156 3.71 -18.39 -11.00
CA PHE A 156 3.52 -17.19 -11.80
C PHE A 156 4.29 -15.99 -11.24
N ARG A 157 5.08 -15.30 -12.07
CA ARG A 157 6.03 -14.25 -11.63
C ARG A 157 7.04 -14.73 -10.57
N HIS A 158 7.33 -16.02 -10.51
CA HIS A 158 8.36 -16.55 -9.59
C HIS A 158 9.75 -15.97 -9.90
N GLU A 159 10.13 -15.83 -11.17
CA GLU A 159 11.47 -15.37 -11.58
C GLU A 159 11.63 -13.83 -11.61
N SER A 160 10.65 -13.06 -11.12
CA SER A 160 10.70 -11.59 -11.17
C SER A 160 9.92 -10.94 -10.03
N HIS A 161 10.42 -9.80 -9.57
CA HIS A 161 9.72 -8.92 -8.64
C HIS A 161 8.72 -7.99 -9.34
N ASP A 162 8.53 -8.10 -10.65
CA ASP A 162 7.47 -7.38 -11.37
C ASP A 162 6.09 -7.97 -11.06
N GLY A 163 5.08 -7.11 -11.00
CA GLY A 163 3.69 -7.51 -10.82
C GLY A 163 2.95 -7.81 -12.11
N ALA A 164 1.85 -8.54 -12.01
CA ALA A 164 0.87 -8.74 -13.07
C ALA A 164 -0.39 -9.41 -12.52
N LEU A 165 -1.52 -9.27 -13.21
CA LEU A 165 -2.64 -10.17 -12.98
C LEU A 165 -2.30 -11.56 -13.53
N ASP A 166 -2.54 -12.59 -12.74
CA ASP A 166 -2.37 -13.99 -13.16
C ASP A 166 -3.33 -14.32 -14.33
N PRO A 167 -2.82 -14.69 -15.52
CA PRO A 167 -3.63 -15.07 -16.67
C PRO A 167 -4.72 -16.10 -16.38
N ASP A 168 -4.45 -17.04 -15.47
CA ASP A 168 -5.36 -18.12 -15.11
C ASP A 168 -6.45 -17.67 -14.12
N ARG A 169 -6.29 -16.50 -13.48
CA ARG A 169 -7.25 -15.93 -12.52
C ARG A 169 -8.00 -14.71 -13.05
N ILE A 170 -7.69 -14.22 -14.25
CA ILE A 170 -8.27 -12.96 -14.75
C ILE A 170 -9.80 -13.00 -14.88
N GLU A 171 -10.39 -14.14 -15.22
CA GLU A 171 -11.86 -14.22 -15.27
C GLU A 171 -12.48 -14.07 -13.87
N ALA A 172 -11.90 -14.73 -12.86
CA ALA A 172 -12.33 -14.58 -11.48
C ALA A 172 -12.16 -13.13 -10.98
N VAL A 173 -11.11 -12.43 -11.41
CA VAL A 173 -10.92 -11.00 -11.12
C VAL A 173 -12.03 -10.15 -11.74
N ARG A 174 -12.36 -10.39 -13.01
CA ARG A 174 -13.46 -9.69 -13.68
C ARG A 174 -14.80 -9.94 -13.00
N GLU A 175 -15.08 -11.20 -12.65
CA GLU A 175 -16.30 -11.58 -11.93
C GLU A 175 -16.39 -10.89 -10.56
N ALA A 176 -15.29 -10.86 -9.80
CA ALA A 176 -15.25 -10.20 -8.49
C ALA A 176 -15.49 -8.69 -8.58
N LEU A 177 -14.89 -8.01 -9.57
CA LEU A 177 -15.06 -6.57 -9.77
C LEU A 177 -16.48 -6.23 -10.25
N VAL A 178 -17.01 -6.93 -11.26
CA VAL A 178 -18.37 -6.70 -11.79
C VAL A 178 -19.46 -6.99 -10.75
N ALA A 179 -19.18 -7.92 -9.83
CA ALA A 179 -20.14 -8.26 -8.77
C ALA A 179 -20.12 -7.28 -7.59
N ALA A 180 -19.19 -6.33 -7.54
CA ALA A 180 -19.08 -5.33 -6.49
C ALA A 180 -19.63 -3.97 -6.96
N ASP A 181 -20.23 -3.21 -6.05
CA ASP A 181 -20.80 -1.89 -6.35
C ASP A 181 -19.78 -0.78 -6.04
N GLU A 182 -19.25 -0.12 -7.08
CA GLU A 182 -18.19 0.89 -7.03
C GLU A 182 -17.08 0.59 -5.99
N PRO A 183 -16.39 -0.57 -6.09
CA PRO A 183 -15.52 -1.06 -5.03
C PRO A 183 -14.29 -0.18 -4.81
N VAL A 184 -13.81 -0.17 -3.57
CA VAL A 184 -12.41 0.15 -3.24
C VAL A 184 -11.57 -1.09 -3.55
N VAL A 185 -10.68 -0.99 -4.55
CA VAL A 185 -9.85 -2.12 -4.98
C VAL A 185 -8.46 -2.02 -4.34
N LEU A 186 -7.97 -3.13 -3.81
CA LEU A 186 -6.62 -3.29 -3.28
C LEU A 186 -5.76 -4.07 -4.27
N SER A 187 -4.58 -3.56 -4.58
CA SER A 187 -3.55 -4.26 -5.35
C SER A 187 -2.19 -3.74 -4.94
N HIS A 188 -1.16 -4.58 -4.91
CA HIS A 188 0.17 -4.08 -4.57
C HIS A 188 0.76 -3.18 -5.67
N PHE A 189 0.63 -3.62 -6.93
CA PHE A 189 1.24 -2.96 -8.08
C PHE A 189 0.37 -1.88 -8.73
N ASN A 190 1.06 -0.86 -9.24
CA ASN A 190 0.50 0.40 -9.71
C ASN A 190 -0.04 0.37 -11.14
N LEU A 191 -0.81 1.39 -11.53
CA LEU A 191 -1.14 1.64 -12.93
C LEU A 191 0.14 2.05 -13.71
N PRO A 192 0.22 1.76 -15.02
CA PRO A 192 1.30 2.26 -15.88
C PRO A 192 1.52 3.77 -15.77
N ALA A 193 0.45 4.56 -15.68
CA ALA A 193 0.50 6.01 -15.48
C ALA A 193 1.29 6.43 -14.23
N MET A 194 1.31 5.61 -13.16
CA MET A 194 2.12 5.89 -11.97
C MET A 194 3.61 5.69 -12.27
N ALA A 195 3.98 4.60 -12.95
CA ALA A 195 5.36 4.34 -13.34
C ALA A 195 5.91 5.41 -14.32
N GLU A 196 5.05 5.98 -15.18
CA GLU A 196 5.41 7.11 -16.04
C GLU A 196 5.81 8.36 -15.25
N GLN A 197 5.23 8.61 -14.07
CA GLN A 197 5.65 9.74 -13.22
C GLN A 197 7.10 9.57 -12.73
N LEU A 198 7.49 8.35 -12.36
CA LEU A 198 8.86 8.04 -11.95
C LEU A 198 9.83 8.18 -13.14
N ARG A 199 9.43 7.71 -14.33
CA ARG A 199 10.22 7.88 -15.56
C ARG A 199 10.42 9.36 -15.90
N ALA A 200 9.37 10.16 -15.80
CA ALA A 200 9.46 11.61 -16.01
C ALA A 200 10.42 12.29 -15.02
N HIS A 201 10.38 11.91 -13.73
CA HIS A 201 11.32 12.44 -12.74
C HIS A 201 12.76 12.02 -13.03
N ARG A 202 13.00 10.73 -13.31
CA ARG A 202 14.33 10.21 -13.69
C ARG A 202 14.88 11.00 -14.88
N ASP A 203 14.10 11.10 -15.97
CA ASP A 203 14.58 11.69 -17.22
C ASP A 203 14.85 13.19 -17.10
N ALA A 204 14.11 13.89 -16.23
CA ALA A 204 14.23 15.34 -16.05
C ALA A 204 15.23 15.76 -14.95
N VAL A 205 15.36 14.99 -13.87
CA VAL A 205 16.01 15.41 -12.62
C VAL A 205 17.12 14.46 -12.19
N GLU A 206 16.90 13.15 -12.23
CA GLU A 206 17.84 12.15 -11.69
C GLU A 206 18.06 10.99 -12.69
N PRO A 207 18.82 11.19 -13.79
CA PRO A 207 18.91 10.23 -14.89
C PRO A 207 19.48 8.85 -14.53
N GLU A 208 20.21 8.76 -13.41
CA GLU A 208 20.79 7.53 -12.89
C GLU A 208 19.83 6.75 -11.96
N MET A 209 18.66 7.31 -11.64
CA MET A 209 17.63 6.62 -10.87
C MET A 209 17.12 5.39 -11.63
N ALA A 210 17.18 4.23 -10.98
CA ALA A 210 16.53 3.04 -11.49
C ALA A 210 15.00 3.16 -11.38
N ILE A 211 14.28 2.54 -12.30
CA ILE A 211 12.84 2.34 -12.17
C ILE A 211 12.64 1.02 -11.40
N PRO A 212 11.94 1.04 -10.24
CA PRO A 212 11.58 -0.19 -9.53
C PRO A 212 10.77 -1.15 -10.41
N PRO A 213 10.55 -2.41 -9.97
CA PRO A 213 9.69 -3.34 -10.69
C PRO A 213 8.33 -2.72 -11.03
N VAL A 214 7.73 -3.13 -12.15
CA VAL A 214 6.49 -2.53 -12.65
C VAL A 214 5.45 -3.59 -13.00
N THR A 215 4.20 -3.16 -13.13
CA THR A 215 3.13 -3.99 -13.66
C THR A 215 3.42 -4.40 -15.11
N ARG A 216 3.44 -5.70 -15.37
CA ARG A 216 3.51 -6.29 -16.71
C ARG A 216 2.11 -6.49 -17.26
N ASP A 217 1.99 -6.43 -18.58
CA ASP A 217 0.72 -6.42 -19.30
C ASP A 217 -0.22 -5.32 -18.79
N GLY A 218 0.34 -4.12 -18.57
CA GLY A 218 -0.34 -2.96 -17.99
C GLY A 218 -1.65 -2.59 -18.70
N ASP A 219 -1.69 -2.66 -20.03
CA ASP A 219 -2.92 -2.43 -20.81
C ASP A 219 -4.05 -3.37 -20.37
N ARG A 220 -3.74 -4.65 -20.15
CA ARG A 220 -4.71 -5.65 -19.68
C ARG A 220 -5.12 -5.38 -18.24
N TYR A 221 -4.19 -4.95 -17.39
CA TYR A 221 -4.50 -4.57 -16.01
C TYR A 221 -5.49 -3.41 -15.95
N VAL A 222 -5.23 -2.35 -16.72
CA VAL A 222 -6.13 -1.19 -16.86
C VAL A 222 -7.48 -1.62 -17.41
N GLU A 223 -7.51 -2.45 -18.47
CA GLU A 223 -8.75 -2.93 -19.09
C GLU A 223 -9.61 -3.76 -18.12
N VAL A 224 -8.99 -4.59 -17.29
CA VAL A 224 -9.71 -5.41 -16.29
C VAL A 224 -10.33 -4.53 -15.22
N LEU A 225 -9.57 -3.57 -14.67
CA LEU A 225 -10.07 -2.66 -13.64
C LEU A 225 -11.18 -1.74 -14.17
N ALA A 226 -10.95 -1.12 -15.34
CA ALA A 226 -11.93 -0.23 -15.97
C ALA A 226 -13.22 -0.96 -16.36
N GLY A 227 -13.11 -2.22 -16.80
CA GLY A 227 -14.27 -3.04 -17.16
C GLY A 227 -15.15 -3.48 -15.99
N GLY A 228 -14.66 -3.33 -14.75
CA GLY A 228 -15.40 -3.60 -13.52
C GLY A 228 -15.88 -2.34 -12.79
N ASP A 229 -15.96 -1.20 -13.49
CA ASP A 229 -16.37 0.10 -12.93
C ASP A 229 -15.60 0.49 -11.65
N THR A 230 -14.32 0.10 -11.57
CA THR A 230 -13.45 0.43 -10.43
C THR A 230 -13.24 1.94 -10.34
N SER A 231 -13.81 2.56 -9.31
CA SER A 231 -13.69 4.00 -9.09
C SER A 231 -12.42 4.36 -8.34
N LEU A 232 -11.97 3.54 -7.38
CA LEU A 232 -10.76 3.77 -6.58
C LEU A 232 -9.91 2.51 -6.47
N LEU A 233 -8.66 2.62 -6.89
CA LEU A 233 -7.59 1.63 -6.71
C LEU A 233 -6.60 2.15 -5.67
N LEU A 234 -6.35 1.37 -4.62
CA LEU A 234 -5.32 1.61 -3.62
C LEU A 234 -4.13 0.69 -3.87
N THR A 235 -2.93 1.28 -3.91
CA THR A 235 -1.67 0.57 -4.20
C THR A 235 -0.53 0.94 -3.28
N GLY A 236 0.55 0.16 -3.29
CA GLY A 236 1.77 0.40 -2.52
C GLY A 236 3.00 0.42 -3.42
N HIS A 237 4.03 -0.35 -3.05
CA HIS A 237 5.20 -0.75 -3.84
C HIS A 237 6.28 0.33 -4.05
N LEU A 238 5.91 1.55 -4.46
CA LEU A 238 6.90 2.61 -4.76
C LEU A 238 7.24 3.51 -3.56
N HIS A 239 6.63 3.22 -2.41
CA HIS A 239 6.98 3.82 -1.11
C HIS A 239 6.85 5.35 -1.08
N LEU A 240 5.85 5.92 -1.75
CA LEU A 240 5.59 7.36 -1.73
C LEU A 240 4.10 7.65 -1.94
N PRO A 241 3.55 8.75 -1.42
CA PRO A 241 2.18 9.14 -1.70
C PRO A 241 2.06 9.72 -3.11
N ALA A 242 1.13 9.20 -3.92
CA ALA A 242 0.85 9.74 -5.24
C ALA A 242 -0.57 9.40 -5.72
N THR A 243 -1.01 10.07 -6.79
CA THR A 243 -2.25 9.75 -7.48
C THR A 243 -2.02 9.66 -9.00
N ALA A 244 -2.83 8.86 -9.68
CA ALA A 244 -2.86 8.76 -11.14
C ALA A 244 -4.29 8.48 -11.64
N VAL A 245 -4.52 8.65 -12.94
CA VAL A 245 -5.71 8.13 -13.63
C VAL A 245 -5.26 7.42 -14.89
N GLU A 246 -5.81 6.24 -15.13
CA GLU A 246 -5.69 5.55 -16.41
C GLU A 246 -6.94 4.72 -16.67
N GLY A 247 -7.46 4.75 -17.90
CA GLY A 247 -8.68 4.01 -18.24
C GLY A 247 -9.94 4.41 -17.45
N GLY A 248 -9.96 5.58 -16.81
CA GLY A 248 -11.05 6.03 -15.94
C GLY A 248 -10.93 5.56 -14.48
N VAL A 249 -9.90 4.78 -14.14
CA VAL A 249 -9.63 4.30 -12.78
C VAL A 249 -8.75 5.31 -12.06
N ARG A 250 -9.18 5.79 -10.88
CA ARG A 250 -8.36 6.61 -9.99
C ARG A 250 -7.48 5.72 -9.14
N GLU A 251 -6.17 5.88 -9.25
CA GLU A 251 -5.21 5.28 -8.33
C GLU A 251 -4.82 6.27 -7.25
N VAL A 252 -4.79 5.81 -6.00
CA VAL A 252 -4.12 6.45 -4.86
C VAL A 252 -3.08 5.49 -4.33
N MET A 253 -1.80 5.83 -4.50
CA MET A 253 -0.70 5.07 -3.92
C MET A 253 -0.52 5.49 -2.47
N VAL A 254 -0.68 4.52 -1.59
CA VAL A 254 -0.54 4.62 -0.14
C VAL A 254 0.95 4.77 0.19
N PRO A 255 1.34 5.71 1.08
CA PRO A 255 2.71 5.83 1.54
C PRO A 255 3.14 4.59 2.32
N THR A 256 4.45 4.37 2.41
CA THR A 256 5.02 3.28 3.23
C THR A 256 5.19 3.69 4.69
N THR A 257 5.20 2.72 5.60
CA THR A 257 5.66 2.93 6.98
C THR A 257 7.16 2.67 7.18
N CYS A 258 7.86 2.02 6.24
CA CYS A 258 9.28 1.64 6.42
C CYS A 258 10.27 2.76 6.03
N SER A 259 9.98 3.56 5.01
CA SER A 259 10.87 4.62 4.52
C SER A 259 10.18 5.98 4.47
N PHE A 260 10.92 7.07 4.27
CA PHE A 260 10.33 8.41 4.27
C PHE A 260 9.21 8.48 3.21
N PRO A 261 7.96 8.86 3.53
CA PRO A 261 7.56 9.64 4.70
C PRO A 261 6.72 8.90 5.77
N GLN A 262 7.13 7.70 6.22
CA GLN A 262 6.52 6.90 7.30
C GLN A 262 5.06 7.22 7.61
N ALA A 263 4.13 6.64 6.87
CA ALA A 263 2.71 6.91 7.09
C ALA A 263 1.82 5.77 6.62
N TYR A 264 0.57 5.84 7.06
CA TYR A 264 -0.55 5.13 6.48
C TYR A 264 -1.62 6.15 6.06
N VAL A 265 -2.73 5.70 5.46
CA VAL A 265 -3.87 6.58 5.14
C VAL A 265 -5.17 6.10 5.75
N THR A 266 -6.10 7.02 6.01
CA THR A 266 -7.52 6.69 6.16
C THR A 266 -8.28 7.07 4.89
N VAL A 267 -9.21 6.23 4.47
CA VAL A 267 -10.12 6.45 3.33
C VAL A 267 -11.54 6.49 3.89
N THR A 268 -12.12 7.69 3.96
CA THR A 268 -13.49 7.89 4.41
C THR A 268 -14.39 8.03 3.19
N VAL A 269 -15.26 7.05 2.97
CA VAL A 269 -16.25 7.00 1.90
C VAL A 269 -17.58 7.47 2.48
N GLY A 270 -18.10 8.58 1.98
CA GLY A 270 -19.36 9.16 2.40
C GLY A 270 -20.33 9.38 1.23
N ALA A 271 -21.47 9.99 1.52
CA ALA A 271 -22.52 10.20 0.50
C ALA A 271 -22.13 11.22 -0.58
N GLU A 272 -21.17 12.10 -0.29
CA GLU A 272 -20.73 13.19 -1.18
C GLU A 272 -19.41 12.88 -1.90
N GLY A 273 -18.77 11.74 -1.62
CA GLY A 273 -17.47 11.38 -2.19
C GLY A 273 -16.58 10.65 -1.20
N THR A 274 -15.30 10.56 -1.54
CA THR A 274 -14.27 9.89 -0.74
C THR A 274 -13.16 10.88 -0.36
N THR A 275 -12.75 10.86 0.90
CA THR A 275 -11.60 11.63 1.40
C THR A 275 -10.48 10.70 1.85
N VAL A 276 -9.27 10.92 1.32
CA VAL A 276 -8.07 10.21 1.75
C VAL A 276 -7.20 11.12 2.62
N ARG A 277 -6.87 10.68 3.84
CA ARG A 277 -6.01 11.42 4.77
C ARG A 277 -4.74 10.66 5.08
N PHE A 278 -3.61 11.35 5.05
CA PHE A 278 -2.29 10.88 5.41
C PHE A 278 -2.03 11.04 6.91
N HIS A 279 -1.54 9.98 7.56
CA HIS A 279 -1.22 9.96 8.99
C HIS A 279 0.21 9.46 9.22
N PRO A 280 1.11 10.31 9.74
CA PRO A 280 2.49 9.89 10.01
C PRO A 280 2.55 8.87 11.16
N VAL A 281 3.45 7.90 11.08
CA VAL A 281 3.68 6.86 12.11
C VAL A 281 5.02 7.03 12.84
N ALA A 282 5.65 8.18 12.64
CA ALA A 282 6.86 8.58 13.31
C ALA A 282 6.72 10.05 13.78
N ASP A 283 7.41 10.37 14.87
CA ASP A 283 7.54 11.75 15.32
C ASP A 283 8.41 12.59 14.34
N ARG A 284 8.58 13.87 14.66
CA ARG A 284 9.32 14.79 13.81
C ARG A 284 10.81 14.43 13.68
N ALA A 285 11.42 13.86 14.71
CA ALA A 285 12.80 13.41 14.67
C ALA A 285 12.94 12.13 13.83
N GLY A 286 12.00 11.18 13.97
CA GLY A 286 11.90 9.97 13.16
C GLY A 286 11.74 10.27 11.67
N LEU A 287 10.82 11.17 11.32
CA LEU A 287 10.62 11.60 9.94
C LEU A 287 11.88 12.24 9.33
N ARG A 288 12.58 13.09 10.10
CA ARG A 288 13.85 13.71 9.68
C ARG A 288 14.98 12.70 9.51
N ARG A 289 15.07 11.71 10.40
CA ARG A 289 16.03 10.60 10.29
C ARG A 289 15.77 9.86 8.98
N ALA A 290 14.54 9.46 8.73
CA ALA A 290 14.20 8.73 7.54
C ALA A 290 14.48 9.48 6.24
N TYR A 291 14.17 10.78 6.21
CA TYR A 291 14.51 11.64 5.09
C TYR A 291 16.02 11.60 4.82
N ALA A 292 16.82 11.77 5.88
CA ALA A 292 18.28 11.79 5.76
C ALA A 292 18.84 10.44 5.28
N GLU A 293 18.39 9.33 5.88
CA GLU A 293 18.83 7.98 5.51
C GLU A 293 18.43 7.64 4.07
N ARG A 294 17.15 7.81 3.70
CA ARG A 294 16.66 7.49 2.33
C ARG A 294 17.33 8.37 1.27
N THR A 295 17.62 9.63 1.58
CA THR A 295 18.35 10.54 0.67
C THR A 295 19.81 10.12 0.46
N GLY A 296 20.45 9.56 1.50
CA GLY A 296 21.86 9.19 1.48
C GLY A 296 22.16 7.79 0.93
N ASP A 297 21.16 6.91 0.88
CA ASP A 297 21.32 5.47 0.61
C ASP A 297 21.72 5.14 -0.84
N SER A 298 21.00 5.66 -1.83
CA SER A 298 21.27 5.43 -3.25
C SER A 298 20.68 6.53 -4.13
N THR A 299 21.11 6.60 -5.39
CA THR A 299 20.53 7.54 -6.37
C THR A 299 19.01 7.33 -6.53
N THR A 300 18.56 6.07 -6.58
CA THR A 300 17.12 5.76 -6.64
C THR A 300 16.39 6.20 -5.38
N ALA A 301 16.93 5.89 -4.19
CA ALA A 301 16.29 6.26 -2.92
C ALA A 301 16.22 7.79 -2.76
N ARG A 302 17.25 8.53 -3.21
CA ARG A 302 17.25 9.99 -3.28
C ARG A 302 16.16 10.53 -4.21
N GLY A 303 16.04 9.98 -5.42
CA GLY A 303 14.99 10.38 -6.37
C GLY A 303 13.59 10.17 -5.80
N LEU A 304 13.32 8.98 -5.24
CA LEU A 304 12.03 8.70 -4.60
C LEU A 304 11.76 9.62 -3.40
N THR A 305 12.79 9.95 -2.60
CA THR A 305 12.66 10.90 -1.48
C THR A 305 12.31 12.31 -1.97
N ALA A 306 12.91 12.75 -3.09
CA ALA A 306 12.62 14.04 -3.70
C ALA A 306 11.17 14.11 -4.20
N ILE A 307 10.69 13.07 -4.89
CA ILE A 307 9.30 12.96 -5.31
C ILE A 307 8.35 12.98 -4.11
N ALA A 308 8.60 12.16 -3.09
CA ALA A 308 7.77 12.12 -1.89
C ALA A 308 7.69 13.49 -1.19
N SER A 309 8.81 14.20 -1.11
CA SER A 309 8.88 15.53 -0.49
C SER A 309 8.09 16.59 -1.26
N ASP A 310 8.18 16.58 -2.60
CA ASP A 310 7.36 17.42 -3.47
C ASP A 310 5.86 17.16 -3.25
N ARG A 311 5.46 15.88 -3.19
CA ARG A 311 4.05 15.50 -3.00
C ARG A 311 3.51 15.92 -1.64
N LEU A 312 4.25 15.71 -0.56
CA LEU A 312 3.85 16.16 0.79
C LEU A 312 3.67 17.67 0.85
N ALA A 313 4.50 18.44 0.14
CA ALA A 313 4.39 19.89 0.09
C ALA A 313 3.20 20.37 -0.77
N ALA A 314 2.67 19.50 -1.64
CA ALA A 314 1.60 19.80 -2.58
C ALA A 314 0.21 19.30 -2.14
N PHE A 315 0.05 18.71 -0.96
CA PHE A 315 -1.24 18.23 -0.48
C PHE A 315 -2.32 19.34 -0.45
N PRO A 316 -3.56 19.06 -0.87
CA PRO A 316 -4.02 17.80 -1.47
C PRO A 316 -3.49 17.62 -2.91
N LEU A 317 -3.13 16.39 -3.27
CA LEU A 317 -2.64 16.04 -4.60
C LEU A 317 -3.72 16.11 -5.68
N VAL A 318 -4.97 15.91 -5.27
CA VAL A 318 -6.15 16.01 -6.12
C VAL A 318 -7.34 16.45 -5.27
N SER A 319 -8.16 17.32 -5.85
CA SER A 319 -9.49 17.67 -5.34
C SER A 319 -10.44 17.72 -6.52
N GLU A 320 -11.31 16.71 -6.58
CA GLU A 320 -12.41 16.61 -7.54
C GLU A 320 -13.64 17.40 -7.04
#